data_AF-A0A2J6PGP7-F1
#
_entry.id   AF-A0A2J6PGP7-F1
#
_cell.length_a   1.000
_cell.length_b   1.000
_cell.length_c   1.000
_cell.angle_alpha   90.00
_cell.angle_beta   90.00
_cell.angle_gamma   90.00
#
_symmetry.space_group_name_H-M   'P 1'
#
loop_
_entity.id
_entity.type
_entity.pdbx_description
1 polymer ?
#
loop_
_entity_poly.entity_id
_entity_poly.type
_entity_poly.pdbx_seq_one_letter_code
_entity_poly.pdbx_strand_id
1 'polypeptide(L)'
;GLRRISSVALMAGLLTVTYPFTPFGWVFPSGGPELLDHFLAWPLLLGALFFQWRIAGVVGTLTIQLADFVTMYHHAMYWKVAGAEAALIVAVNLGKHELWRRFAGVGIVGGLWAIGWAATPLRYKMEAWEHLKWIWTCMAINEVSRGMGAGRAGRGRRW
;
A
#
# COMPACT_ATOMS: atom_id res chain seq x y z
N GLY A 1 -5.21 -13.28 17.83
CA GLY A 1 -3.77 -13.58 17.74
C GLY A 1 -3.38 -14.03 16.34
N LEU A 2 -3.71 -15.27 15.97
CA LEU A 2 -3.23 -15.93 14.74
C LEU A 2 -3.50 -15.14 13.43
N ARG A 3 -4.65 -14.48 13.31
CA ARG A 3 -5.05 -13.72 12.10
C ARG A 3 -4.22 -12.45 11.86
N ARG A 4 -3.74 -11.80 12.92
CA ARG A 4 -2.81 -10.65 12.77
C ARG A 4 -1.43 -11.13 12.31
N ILE A 5 -1.00 -12.30 12.76
CA ILE A 5 0.27 -12.90 12.35
C ILE A 5 0.21 -13.33 10.88
N SER A 6 -0.88 -13.97 10.45
CA SER A 6 -1.08 -14.32 9.04
C SER A 6 -1.21 -13.08 8.15
N SER A 7 -1.84 -12.01 8.64
CA SER A 7 -1.85 -10.72 7.95
C SER A 7 -0.43 -10.21 7.70
N VAL A 8 0.47 -10.27 8.69
CA VAL A 8 1.85 -9.82 8.52
C VAL A 8 2.60 -10.67 7.49
N ALA A 9 2.34 -11.98 7.42
CA ALA A 9 2.91 -12.84 6.40
C ALA A 9 2.41 -12.47 4.98
N LEU A 10 1.11 -12.16 4.83
CA LEU A 10 0.54 -11.69 3.57
C LEU A 10 1.09 -10.32 3.17
N MET A 11 1.24 -9.42 4.14
CA MET A 11 1.86 -8.12 3.95
C MET A 11 3.30 -8.25 3.44
N ALA A 12 4.08 -9.19 3.99
CA ALA A 12 5.42 -9.49 3.51
C ALA A 12 5.41 -10.05 2.06
N GLY A 13 4.49 -10.97 1.74
CA GLY A 13 4.32 -11.49 0.38
C GLY A 13 3.85 -10.44 -0.62
N LEU A 14 3.02 -9.50 -0.18
CA LEU A 14 2.57 -8.38 -1.00
C LEU A 14 3.73 -7.45 -1.31
N LEU A 15 4.60 -7.18 -0.33
CA LEU A 15 5.84 -6.41 -0.53
C LEU A 15 6.79 -7.08 -1.53
N THR A 16 6.90 -8.41 -1.54
CA THR A 16 7.76 -9.09 -2.53
C THR A 16 7.20 -9.01 -3.95
N VAL A 17 5.89 -9.07 -4.12
CA VAL A 17 5.23 -8.93 -5.43
C VAL A 17 5.24 -7.50 -5.93
N THR A 18 5.07 -6.55 -5.02
CA THR A 18 4.94 -5.13 -5.38
C THR A 18 6.30 -4.45 -5.58
N TYR A 19 7.42 -4.97 -5.09
CA TYR A 19 8.72 -4.30 -5.23
C TYR A 19 9.37 -4.50 -6.63
N PRO A 20 9.82 -3.43 -7.31
CA PRO A 20 9.58 -2.02 -7.03
C PRO A 20 8.16 -1.58 -7.43
N PHE A 21 7.45 -0.89 -6.53
CA PHE A 21 6.05 -0.52 -6.73
C PHE A 21 5.98 0.79 -7.52
N THR A 22 5.75 0.69 -8.82
CA THR A 22 5.65 1.83 -9.75
C THR A 22 4.24 1.87 -10.34
N PRO A 23 3.25 2.42 -9.60
CA PRO A 23 1.85 2.40 -10.03
C PRO A 23 1.58 3.21 -11.31
N PHE A 24 2.34 4.27 -11.58
CA PHE A 24 2.09 5.18 -12.70
C PHE A 24 3.21 5.17 -13.77
N GLY A 25 4.41 4.69 -13.45
CA GLY A 25 5.55 4.65 -14.36
C GLY A 25 5.37 3.83 -15.64
N TRP A 26 4.35 2.97 -15.73
CA TRP A 26 4.00 2.23 -16.96
C TRP A 26 2.83 2.85 -17.74
N VAL A 27 2.06 3.74 -17.13
CA VAL A 27 0.93 4.43 -17.77
C VAL A 27 1.40 5.67 -18.52
N PHE A 28 2.47 6.31 -18.05
CA PHE A 28 3.02 7.54 -18.62
C PHE A 28 4.44 7.30 -19.17
N PRO A 29 4.61 7.16 -20.51
CA PRO A 29 5.89 6.81 -21.14
C PRO A 29 6.96 7.91 -21.12
N SER A 30 6.63 9.15 -20.73
CA SER A 30 7.52 10.31 -20.87
C SER A 30 8.12 10.72 -19.51
N GLY A 31 9.30 10.20 -19.19
CA GLY A 31 10.39 10.85 -18.42
C GLY A 31 10.11 11.59 -17.10
N GLY A 32 8.94 11.44 -16.48
CA GLY A 32 8.49 12.29 -15.37
C GLY A 32 7.67 11.68 -14.22
N PRO A 33 7.24 10.40 -14.20
CA PRO A 33 6.47 9.89 -13.07
C PRO A 33 7.29 9.40 -11.88
N GLU A 34 8.63 9.33 -11.95
CA GLU A 34 9.43 8.70 -10.87
C GLU A 34 9.25 9.38 -9.52
N LEU A 35 9.14 10.71 -9.51
CA LEU A 35 8.93 11.47 -8.27
C LEU A 35 7.52 11.23 -7.71
N LEU A 36 6.50 11.17 -8.58
CA LEU A 36 5.12 10.89 -8.21
C LEU A 36 4.92 9.44 -7.74
N ASP A 37 5.55 8.48 -8.43
CA ASP A 37 5.62 7.09 -8.01
C ASP A 37 6.32 6.98 -6.66
N HIS A 38 7.45 7.66 -6.44
CA HIS A 38 8.14 7.64 -5.15
C HIS A 38 7.29 8.23 -4.02
N PHE A 39 6.61 9.36 -4.29
CA PHE A 39 5.81 10.06 -3.28
C PHE A 39 4.50 9.38 -2.94
N LEU A 40 3.89 8.65 -3.88
CA LEU A 40 2.60 7.97 -3.69
C LEU A 40 2.76 6.49 -3.36
N ALA A 41 3.79 5.80 -3.86
CA ALA A 41 3.98 4.36 -3.66
C ALA A 41 4.02 3.99 -2.18
N TRP A 42 4.90 4.63 -1.40
CA TRP A 42 5.07 4.36 0.02
C TRP A 42 3.81 4.63 0.85
N PRO A 43 3.16 5.81 0.75
CA PRO A 43 1.95 6.06 1.50
C PRO A 43 0.78 5.16 1.08
N LEU A 44 0.64 4.83 -0.21
CA LEU A 44 -0.40 3.90 -0.67
C LEU A 44 -0.18 2.49 -0.11
N LEU A 45 1.06 1.99 -0.17
CA LEU A 45 1.45 0.71 0.43
C LEU A 45 1.22 0.71 1.93
N LEU A 46 1.72 1.70 2.66
CA LEU A 46 1.54 1.80 4.11
C LEU A 46 0.06 1.91 4.50
N GLY A 47 -0.75 2.62 3.71
CA GLY A 47 -2.20 2.67 3.89
C GLY A 47 -2.86 1.30 3.69
N ALA A 48 -2.51 0.58 2.62
CA ALA A 48 -3.03 -0.76 2.36
C ALA A 48 -2.66 -1.74 3.48
N LEU A 49 -1.39 -1.69 3.91
CA LEU A 49 -0.86 -2.47 5.03
C LEU A 49 -1.58 -2.17 6.34
N PHE A 50 -1.84 -0.89 6.63
CA PHE A 50 -2.62 -0.46 7.80
C PHE A 50 -4.05 -1.00 7.75
N PHE A 51 -4.73 -0.88 6.60
CA PHE A 51 -6.08 -1.41 6.43
C PHE A 51 -6.12 -2.93 6.57
N GLN A 52 -5.16 -3.65 6.01
CA GLN A 52 -5.05 -5.11 6.14
C GLN A 52 -4.89 -5.54 7.60
N TRP A 53 -3.98 -4.89 8.34
CA TRP A 53 -3.79 -5.13 9.77
C TRP A 53 -5.05 -4.85 10.59
N ARG A 54 -5.75 -3.74 10.29
CA ARG A 54 -6.99 -3.36 10.98
C ARG A 54 -8.11 -4.35 10.70
N ILE A 55 -8.37 -4.70 9.43
CA ILE A 55 -9.40 -5.67 9.04
C ILE A 55 -9.13 -7.04 9.69
N ALA A 56 -7.87 -7.51 9.68
CA ALA A 56 -7.48 -8.76 10.33
C ALA A 56 -7.69 -8.75 11.86
N GLY A 57 -7.65 -7.56 12.46
CA GLY A 57 -7.88 -7.33 13.88
C GLY A 57 -9.35 -7.19 14.29
N VAL A 58 -10.29 -7.06 13.34
CA VAL A 58 -11.72 -6.95 13.66
C VAL A 58 -12.31 -8.33 13.95
N VAL A 59 -12.96 -8.43 15.12
CA VAL A 59 -13.62 -9.65 15.60
C VAL A 59 -15.13 -9.63 15.30
N GLY A 60 -15.71 -8.47 14.99
CA GLY A 60 -17.13 -8.29 14.64
C GLY A 60 -17.44 -8.41 13.14
N THR A 61 -18.74 -8.43 12.82
CA THR A 61 -19.24 -8.35 11.44
C THR A 61 -19.03 -6.94 10.90
N LEU A 62 -18.40 -6.82 9.73
CA LEU A 62 -18.19 -5.55 9.06
C LEU A 62 -19.10 -5.47 7.84
N THR A 63 -19.93 -4.44 7.78
CA THR A 63 -20.68 -4.09 6.57
C THR A 63 -19.76 -3.28 5.66
N ILE A 64 -19.39 -3.84 4.53
CA ILE A 64 -18.66 -3.15 3.48
C ILE A 64 -19.71 -2.59 2.52
N GLN A 65 -19.85 -1.26 2.50
CA GLN A 65 -20.72 -0.57 1.56
C GLN A 65 -19.84 0.11 0.50
N LEU A 66 -19.84 -0.46 -0.71
CA LEU A 66 -19.11 0.06 -1.87
C LEU A 66 -20.14 0.56 -2.89
N ALA A 67 -20.37 1.88 -2.94
CA ALA A 67 -21.43 2.48 -3.75
C ALA A 67 -22.79 1.81 -3.49
N ASP A 68 -23.29 1.00 -4.44
CA ASP A 68 -24.56 0.26 -4.35
C ASP A 68 -24.40 -1.19 -3.84
N PHE A 69 -23.17 -1.67 -3.66
CA PHE A 69 -22.91 -3.03 -3.21
C PHE A 69 -22.71 -3.05 -1.69
N VAL A 70 -23.69 -3.64 -0.99
CA VAL A 70 -23.59 -3.93 0.45
C VAL A 70 -23.22 -5.39 0.61
N THR A 71 -22.02 -5.66 1.13
CA THR A 71 -21.62 -7.01 1.50
C THR A 71 -21.28 -7.10 2.99
N MET A 72 -21.74 -8.17 3.63
CA MET A 72 -21.46 -8.44 5.03
C MET A 72 -20.22 -9.32 5.12
N TYR A 73 -19.12 -8.73 5.58
CA TYR A 73 -17.90 -9.46 5.83
C TYR A 73 -17.99 -10.20 7.17
N HIS A 74 -18.12 -11.53 7.07
CA HIS A 74 -18.09 -12.41 8.24
C HIS A 74 -16.66 -12.85 8.58
N HIS A 75 -16.39 -12.97 9.89
CA HIS A 75 -15.10 -13.42 10.42
C HIS A 75 -14.62 -14.76 9.82
N ALA A 76 -15.53 -15.68 9.52
CA ALA A 76 -15.19 -16.96 8.91
C ALA A 76 -14.66 -16.85 7.46
N MET A 77 -14.95 -15.76 6.74
CA MET A 77 -14.51 -15.55 5.36
C MET A 77 -13.05 -15.12 5.25
N TYR A 78 -12.41 -14.72 6.35
CA TYR A 78 -11.02 -14.27 6.34
C TYR A 78 -10.06 -15.30 5.75
N TRP A 79 -10.21 -16.58 6.08
CA TRP A 79 -9.32 -17.62 5.56
C TRP A 79 -9.51 -17.82 4.05
N LYS A 80 -10.72 -17.60 3.52
CA LYS A 80 -10.97 -17.66 2.07
C LYS A 80 -10.33 -16.48 1.35
N VAL A 81 -10.47 -15.28 1.91
CA VAL A 81 -9.88 -14.05 1.33
C VAL A 81 -8.35 -14.09 1.44
N ALA A 82 -7.81 -14.47 2.59
CA ALA A 82 -6.37 -14.64 2.81
C ALA A 82 -5.77 -15.72 1.89
N GLY A 83 -6.47 -16.84 1.71
CA GLY A 83 -6.06 -17.89 0.78
C GLY A 83 -6.08 -17.43 -0.67
N ALA A 84 -7.11 -16.67 -1.07
CA ALA A 84 -7.20 -16.06 -2.40
C ALA A 84 -6.07 -15.04 -2.64
N GLU A 85 -5.78 -14.18 -1.66
CA GLU A 85 -4.68 -13.21 -1.73
C GLU A 85 -3.32 -13.91 -1.85
N ALA A 86 -3.07 -14.94 -1.04
CA ALA A 86 -1.85 -15.75 -1.12
C ALA A 86 -1.72 -16.46 -2.48
N ALA A 87 -2.81 -17.05 -2.98
CA ALA A 87 -2.81 -17.70 -4.29
C ALA A 87 -2.52 -16.70 -5.42
N LEU A 88 -3.05 -15.48 -5.33
CA LEU A 88 -2.83 -14.43 -6.32
C LEU A 88 -1.37 -13.94 -6.27
N ILE A 89 -0.80 -13.77 -5.08
CA ILE A 89 0.63 -13.47 -4.87
C ILE A 89 1.52 -14.55 -5.52
N VAL A 90 1.22 -15.83 -5.29
CA VAL A 90 1.98 -16.95 -5.86
C VAL A 90 1.84 -17.01 -7.38
N ALA A 91 0.62 -16.87 -7.91
CA ALA A 91 0.35 -16.87 -9.34
C ALA A 91 1.10 -15.74 -10.07
N VAL A 92 1.16 -14.56 -9.45
CA VAL A 92 1.91 -13.42 -9.98
C VAL A 92 3.41 -13.68 -10.01
N ASN A 93 3.96 -14.28 -8.96
CA ASN A 93 5.38 -14.65 -8.92
C ASN A 93 5.76 -15.71 -9.97
N LEU A 94 4.84 -16.63 -10.31
CA LEU A 94 5.05 -17.63 -11.35
C LEU A 94 4.96 -17.05 -12.77
N GLY A 95 4.15 -16.01 -12.97
CA GLY A 95 3.83 -15.47 -14.29
C GLY A 95 5.01 -14.86 -15.05
N LYS A 96 6.11 -14.46 -14.40
CA LYS A 96 7.32 -13.78 -14.95
C LYS A 96 7.07 -12.54 -15.84
N HIS A 97 5.83 -12.25 -16.22
CA HIS A 97 5.43 -11.08 -16.98
C HIS A 97 5.36 -9.86 -16.07
N GLU A 98 6.22 -8.88 -16.34
CA GLU A 98 6.32 -7.67 -15.52
C GLU A 98 5.04 -6.85 -15.51
N LEU A 99 4.33 -6.77 -16.65
CA LEU A 99 3.05 -6.07 -16.75
C LEU A 99 1.99 -6.69 -15.83
N TRP A 100 1.92 -8.02 -15.79
CA TRP A 100 1.00 -8.76 -14.92
C TRP A 100 1.29 -8.52 -13.44
N ARG A 101 2.59 -8.49 -13.07
CA ARG A 101 3.01 -8.19 -11.69
C ARG A 101 2.60 -6.80 -11.25
N ARG A 102 2.76 -5.80 -12.12
CA ARG A 102 2.38 -4.41 -11.84
C ARG A 102 0.86 -4.26 -11.73
N PHE A 103 0.10 -4.84 -12.66
CA PHE A 103 -1.37 -4.83 -12.61
C PHE A 103 -1.92 -5.52 -11.36
N ALA A 104 -1.41 -6.70 -11.03
CA ALA A 104 -1.83 -7.41 -9.83
C ALA A 104 -1.43 -6.66 -8.56
N GLY A 105 -0.22 -6.09 -8.51
CA GLY A 105 0.23 -5.27 -7.38
C GLY A 105 -0.68 -4.06 -7.14
N VAL A 106 -0.96 -3.28 -8.19
CA VAL A 106 -1.88 -2.14 -8.12
C VAL A 106 -3.30 -2.59 -7.77
N GLY A 107 -3.76 -3.70 -8.35
CA GLY A 107 -5.08 -4.26 -8.09
C GLY A 107 -5.26 -4.71 -6.63
N ILE A 108 -4.29 -5.40 -6.05
CA ILE A 108 -4.34 -5.84 -4.65
C ILE A 108 -4.27 -4.62 -3.72
N VAL A 109 -3.33 -3.71 -3.94
CA VAL A 109 -3.18 -2.49 -3.11
C VAL A 109 -4.45 -1.62 -3.19
N GLY A 110 -4.96 -1.39 -4.39
CA GLY A 110 -6.20 -0.64 -4.61
C GLY A 110 -7.42 -1.33 -4.03
N GLY A 111 -7.53 -2.65 -4.15
CA GLY A 111 -8.60 -3.45 -3.55
C GLY A 111 -8.59 -3.39 -2.03
N LEU A 112 -7.41 -3.52 -1.40
CA LEU A 112 -7.22 -3.34 0.05
C LEU A 112 -7.62 -1.94 0.50
N TRP A 113 -7.28 -0.91 -0.29
CA TRP A 113 -7.70 0.46 -0.03
C TRP A 113 -9.21 0.63 -0.13
N ALA A 114 -9.85 0.14 -1.20
CA ALA A 114 -11.29 0.26 -1.41
C ALA A 114 -12.07 -0.46 -0.30
N ILE A 115 -11.69 -1.71 0.01
CA ILE A 115 -12.31 -2.51 1.07
C ILE A 115 -12.03 -1.89 2.44
N GLY A 116 -10.78 -1.49 2.71
CA GLY A 116 -10.38 -0.84 3.95
C GLY A 116 -11.13 0.46 4.21
N TRP A 117 -11.24 1.30 3.19
CA TRP A 117 -11.98 2.56 3.25
C TRP A 117 -13.48 2.35 3.44
N ALA A 118 -14.08 1.38 2.75
CA ALA A 118 -15.50 1.11 2.89
C ALA A 118 -15.86 0.42 4.21
N ALA A 119 -14.95 -0.39 4.77
CA ALA A 119 -15.18 -1.12 6.02
C ALA A 119 -14.92 -0.30 7.29
N THR A 120 -14.09 0.75 7.22
CA THR A 120 -13.65 1.49 8.43
C THR A 120 -14.58 2.66 8.76
N PRO A 121 -14.99 2.85 10.03
CA PRO A 121 -15.72 4.04 10.47
C PRO A 121 -14.85 5.31 10.40
N LEU A 122 -15.51 6.47 10.29
CA LEU A 122 -14.87 7.78 10.03
C LEU A 122 -13.69 8.12 10.95
N ARG A 123 -13.73 7.71 12.23
CA ARG A 123 -12.63 7.93 13.18
C ARG A 123 -11.31 7.33 12.69
N TYR A 124 -11.32 6.10 12.19
CA TYR A 124 -10.11 5.44 11.70
C TYR A 124 -9.65 6.00 10.36
N LYS A 125 -10.56 6.53 9.54
CA LYS A 125 -10.21 7.24 8.31
C LYS A 125 -9.43 8.51 8.61
N MET A 126 -9.85 9.26 9.63
CA MET A 126 -9.15 10.47 10.07
C MET A 126 -7.78 10.14 10.68
N GLU A 127 -7.68 9.10 11.52
CA GLU A 127 -6.40 8.62 12.06
C GLU A 127 -5.43 8.19 10.95
N ALA A 128 -5.91 7.42 9.98
CA ALA A 128 -5.12 7.02 8.81
C ALA A 128 -4.70 8.25 7.97
N TRP A 129 -5.59 9.23 7.81
CA TRP A 129 -5.32 10.47 7.06
C TRP A 129 -4.28 11.36 7.76
N GLU A 130 -4.31 11.45 9.09
CA GLU A 130 -3.29 12.15 9.87
C GLU A 130 -1.91 11.51 9.72
N HIS A 131 -1.84 10.18 9.82
CA HIS A 131 -0.59 9.44 9.58
C HIS A 131 -0.10 9.61 8.14
N LEU A 132 -1.00 9.61 7.16
CA LEU A 132 -0.66 9.83 5.75
C LEU A 132 -0.05 11.22 5.53
N LYS A 133 -0.68 12.26 6.07
CA LYS A 133 -0.14 13.63 6.01
C LYS A 133 1.23 13.74 6.66
N TRP A 134 1.41 13.10 7.81
CA TRP A 134 2.69 13.10 8.52
C TRP A 134 3.79 12.47 7.66
N ILE A 135 3.50 11.31 7.06
CA ILE A 135 4.41 10.61 6.15
C ILE A 135 4.77 11.50 4.95
N TRP A 136 3.78 12.18 4.34
CA TRP A 136 4.05 13.13 3.25
C TRP A 136 4.90 14.31 3.68
N THR A 137 4.66 14.87 4.87
CA THR A 137 5.49 15.96 5.41
C THR A 137 6.94 15.49 5.62
N CYS A 138 7.15 14.30 6.19
CA CYS A 138 8.49 13.74 6.35
C CYS A 138 9.19 13.50 5.01
N MET A 139 8.47 12.98 4.00
CA MET A 139 9.04 12.77 2.67
C MET A 139 9.35 14.09 1.97
N ALA A 140 8.49 15.10 2.07
CA ALA A 140 8.74 16.44 1.53
C ALA A 140 10.00 17.06 2.16
N ILE A 141 10.14 16.96 3.49
CA ILE A 141 11.32 17.46 4.22
C ILE A 141 12.57 16.71 3.77
N ASN A 142 12.51 15.38 3.61
CA ASN A 142 13.64 14.58 3.18
C ASN A 142 14.09 14.93 1.76
N GLU A 143 13.14 15.11 0.83
CA GLU A 143 13.45 15.48 -0.56
C GLU A 143 14.07 16.88 -0.65
N VAL A 144 13.51 17.83 0.10
CA VAL A 144 14.05 19.19 0.25
C VAL A 144 15.44 19.17 0.89
N SER A 145 15.67 18.31 1.89
CA SER A 145 16.99 18.13 2.53
C SER A 145 18.01 17.49 1.60
N ARG A 146 17.60 16.57 0.72
CA ARG A 146 18.46 15.97 -0.33
C ARG A 146 18.82 16.99 -1.40
N GLY A 147 17.86 17.81 -1.84
CA GLY A 147 18.09 18.93 -2.75
C GLY A 147 19.01 20.02 -2.17
N MET A 148 18.87 20.33 -0.88
CA MET A 148 19.74 21.29 -0.19
C MET A 148 21.12 20.72 0.19
N GLY A 149 21.21 19.43 0.51
CA GLY A 149 22.46 18.75 0.90
C GLY A 149 23.48 18.66 -0.25
N ALA A 150 23.01 18.55 -1.50
CA ALA A 150 23.86 18.60 -2.68
C ALA A 150 24.59 19.96 -2.85
N GLY A 151 24.05 21.05 -2.28
CA GLY A 151 24.69 22.37 -2.30
C GLY A 151 25.74 22.61 -1.21
N ARG A 152 25.74 21.81 -0.13
CA ARG A 152 26.62 22.04 1.04
C ARG A 152 27.88 21.17 1.05
N ALA A 153 27.92 20.07 0.30
CA ALA A 153 29.08 19.18 0.22
C ALA A 153 30.25 19.74 -0.64
N GLY A 154 30.03 20.83 -1.39
CA GLY A 154 31.03 21.37 -2.33
C GLY A 154 31.95 22.47 -1.79
N ARG A 155 31.82 22.91 -0.54
CA ARG A 155 32.57 24.06 -0.01
C ARG A 155 33.29 23.72 1.30
N GLY A 156 34.24 22.79 1.23
CA GLY A 156 34.99 22.37 2.43
C GLY A 156 36.25 21.53 2.22
N ARG A 157 36.85 21.52 1.03
CA ARG A 157 38.23 21.03 0.83
C ARG A 157 38.99 21.94 -0.11
N ARG A 158 39.46 23.06 0.44
CA ARG A 158 40.70 23.71 0.00
C ARG A 158 41.44 24.12 1.26
N TRP A 159 42.76 23.96 1.18
CA TRP A 159 43.78 24.08 2.22
C TRP A 159 43.95 22.80 3.04
#